data_AF-A0A3Q7HAH3-F1
#
_entry.id   AF-A0A3Q7HAH3-F1
#
_cell.length_a   1.000
_cell.length_b   1.000
_cell.length_c   1.000
_cell.angle_alpha   90.00
_cell.angle_beta   90.00
_cell.angle_gamma   90.00
#
_symmetry.space_group_name_H-M   'P 1'
#
loop_
_entity.id
_entity.type
_entity.pdbx_description
1 polymer ?
#
loop_
_entity_poly.entity_id
_entity_poly.type
_entity_poly.pdbx_seq_one_letter_code
_entity_poly.pdbx_strand_id
1 'polypeptide(L)'
;MSERMTQFRATWKGVVLNHLWESNFTPMKVIRGLGPWGPDLVRKYTNARFTAYSNGDDLTEESSRLLSDYVYHTLAAKPSGELCLKYIFSFGAFAKSPLLYRAPDWKVPTAFIYGHEDWMDYRGAQQARKNMKVPCEIIRVPQAGHFVFMENTSAFHSAVLYACRRFVSPQKDNDSLPEGVVSV
;
A
#
# COMPACT_ATOMS: atom_id res chain seq x y z
N MET A 1 -12.54 -16.35 0.31
CA MET A 1 -11.18 -16.89 0.57
C MET A 1 -10.91 -17.93 -0.51
N SER A 2 -9.77 -17.84 -1.22
CA SER A 2 -9.46 -18.76 -2.33
C SER A 2 -9.23 -20.19 -1.81
N GLU A 3 -9.61 -21.19 -2.58
CA GLU A 3 -9.44 -22.62 -2.28
C GLU A 3 -7.98 -22.98 -1.94
N ARG A 4 -7.01 -22.38 -2.64
CA ARG A 4 -5.57 -22.52 -2.35
C ARG A 4 -5.19 -22.06 -0.94
N MET A 5 -5.84 -21.02 -0.44
CA MET A 5 -5.61 -20.50 0.92
C MET A 5 -6.11 -21.49 1.97
N THR A 6 -7.27 -22.10 1.72
CA THR A 6 -7.87 -23.11 2.59
C THR A 6 -6.98 -24.35 2.65
N GLN A 7 -6.51 -24.82 1.49
CA GLN A 7 -5.56 -25.93 1.40
C GLN A 7 -4.24 -25.62 2.11
N PHE A 8 -3.68 -24.42 1.92
CA PHE A 8 -2.45 -24.00 2.60
C PHE A 8 -2.61 -23.99 4.12
N ARG A 9 -3.72 -23.43 4.64
CA ARG A 9 -4.00 -23.40 6.09
C ARG A 9 -4.15 -24.79 6.71
N ALA A 10 -4.54 -25.80 5.93
CA ALA A 10 -4.62 -27.18 6.40
C ALA A 10 -3.24 -27.87 6.51
N THR A 11 -2.18 -27.29 5.93
CA THR A 11 -0.81 -27.79 6.10
C THR A 11 -0.25 -27.40 7.46
N TRP A 12 0.72 -28.17 7.98
CA TRP A 12 1.40 -27.82 9.24
C TRP A 12 2.06 -26.43 9.19
N LYS A 13 2.62 -26.03 8.04
CA LYS A 13 3.20 -24.68 7.83
C LYS A 13 2.13 -23.61 7.94
N GLY A 14 0.98 -23.83 7.30
CA GLY A 14 -0.17 -22.93 7.37
C GLY A 14 -0.73 -22.81 8.78
N VAL A 15 -0.82 -23.92 9.53
CA VAL A 15 -1.23 -23.92 10.94
C VAL A 15 -0.28 -23.09 11.80
N VAL A 16 1.04 -23.29 11.66
CA VAL A 16 2.06 -22.52 12.41
C VAL A 16 1.98 -21.03 12.08
N LEU A 17 1.93 -20.67 10.80
CA LEU A 17 1.84 -19.26 10.38
C LEU A 17 0.53 -18.61 10.81
N ASN A 18 -0.58 -19.36 10.77
CA ASN A 18 -1.85 -18.89 11.29
C ASN A 18 -1.79 -18.69 12.81
N HIS A 19 -1.12 -19.58 13.55
CA HIS A 19 -0.93 -19.42 14.98
C HIS A 19 -0.08 -18.19 15.33
N LEU A 20 0.98 -17.93 14.57
CA LEU A 20 1.79 -16.71 14.71
C LEU A 20 0.94 -15.45 14.48
N TRP A 21 0.11 -15.45 13.42
CA TRP A 21 -0.83 -14.37 13.13
C TRP A 21 -1.82 -14.16 14.27
N GLU A 22 -2.44 -15.23 14.75
CA GLU A 22 -3.39 -15.17 15.86
C GLU A 22 -2.74 -14.79 17.20
N SER A 23 -1.42 -14.97 17.35
CA SER A 23 -0.67 -14.60 18.55
C SER A 23 -0.11 -13.17 18.50
N ASN A 24 -0.48 -12.36 17.50
CA ASN A 24 0.11 -11.04 17.25
C ASN A 24 1.65 -11.08 17.15
N PHE A 25 2.18 -12.15 16.55
CA PHE A 25 3.60 -12.21 16.22
C PHE A 25 3.85 -11.44 14.92
N THR A 26 4.36 -10.23 15.05
CA THR A 26 4.54 -9.30 13.93
C THR A 26 6.00 -9.21 13.47
N PRO A 27 6.26 -8.79 12.22
CA PRO A 27 7.61 -8.48 11.76
C PRO A 27 8.33 -7.47 12.66
N MET A 28 7.62 -6.46 13.17
CA MET A 28 8.23 -5.46 14.06
C MET A 28 8.60 -6.05 15.43
N LYS A 29 7.90 -7.08 15.91
CA LYS A 29 8.31 -7.83 17.11
C LYS A 29 9.68 -8.49 16.91
N VAL A 30 9.95 -9.02 15.72
CA VAL A 30 11.28 -9.56 15.36
C VAL A 30 12.31 -8.44 15.35
N ILE A 31 12.03 -7.32 14.69
CA ILE A 31 12.96 -6.16 14.61
C ILE A 31 13.33 -5.67 16.01
N ARG A 32 12.35 -5.52 16.92
CA ARG A 32 12.61 -5.15 18.32
C ARG A 32 13.43 -6.19 19.07
N GLY A 33 13.15 -7.48 18.86
CA GLY A 33 13.86 -8.57 19.52
C GLY A 33 15.32 -8.72 19.08
N LEU A 34 15.65 -8.31 17.85
CA LEU A 34 17.03 -8.30 17.34
C LEU A 34 17.91 -7.20 17.95
N GLY A 35 17.31 -6.23 18.65
CA GLY A 35 18.04 -5.16 19.35
C GLY A 35 19.02 -4.44 18.43
N PRO A 36 20.35 -4.46 18.73
CA PRO A 36 21.36 -3.76 17.93
C PRO A 36 21.42 -4.12 16.44
N TRP A 37 20.91 -5.28 16.02
CA TRP A 37 20.91 -5.69 14.61
C TRP A 37 19.65 -5.26 13.84
N GLY A 38 18.63 -4.76 14.53
CA GLY A 38 17.40 -4.26 13.91
C GLY A 38 17.61 -3.15 12.87
N PRO A 39 18.43 -2.11 13.15
CA PRO A 39 18.67 -1.02 12.19
C PRO A 39 19.23 -1.50 10.85
N ASP A 40 20.18 -2.43 10.88
CA ASP A 40 20.82 -2.97 9.68
C ASP A 40 19.85 -3.77 8.80
N LEU A 41 18.96 -4.53 9.43
CA LEU A 41 17.91 -5.27 8.73
C LEU A 41 16.95 -4.31 8.04
N VAL A 42 16.51 -3.25 8.74
CA VAL A 42 15.61 -2.25 8.18
C VAL A 42 16.28 -1.50 7.04
N ARG A 43 17.55 -1.08 7.19
CA ARG A 43 18.30 -0.41 6.12
C ARG A 43 18.42 -1.26 4.85
N LYS A 44 18.69 -2.57 4.98
CA LYS A 44 18.72 -3.48 3.83
C LYS A 44 17.35 -3.54 3.14
N TYR A 45 16.28 -3.62 3.93
CA TYR A 45 14.91 -3.64 3.40
C TYR A 45 14.56 -2.33 2.68
N THR A 46 14.79 -1.17 3.30
CA THR A 46 14.44 0.13 2.72
C THR A 46 15.23 0.41 1.44
N ASN A 47 16.53 0.10 1.42
CA ASN A 47 17.34 0.22 0.20
C ASN A 47 16.80 -0.68 -0.92
N ALA A 48 16.54 -1.95 -0.63
CA ALA A 48 15.98 -2.86 -1.64
C ALA A 48 14.58 -2.42 -2.13
N ARG A 49 13.77 -1.84 -1.24
CA ARG A 49 12.38 -1.49 -1.52
C ARG A 49 12.22 -0.15 -2.23
N PHE A 50 13.01 0.87 -1.88
CA PHE A 50 12.80 2.25 -2.33
C PHE A 50 13.83 2.72 -3.36
N THR A 51 15.05 2.17 -3.36
CA THR A 51 16.04 2.47 -4.42
C THR A 51 15.71 1.75 -5.73
N ALA A 52 14.88 0.70 -5.69
CA ALA A 52 14.52 -0.05 -6.90
C ALA A 52 13.54 0.68 -7.84
N TYR A 53 12.89 1.77 -7.39
CA TYR A 53 11.82 2.44 -8.14
C TYR A 53 12.10 3.91 -8.47
N SER A 54 13.20 4.48 -7.96
CA SER A 54 13.53 5.88 -8.17
C SER A 54 14.04 6.12 -9.59
N ASN A 55 13.17 6.63 -10.46
CA ASN A 55 13.51 7.06 -11.82
C ASN A 55 13.98 8.52 -11.82
N GLY A 56 15.18 8.77 -11.28
CA GLY A 56 15.88 10.06 -11.43
C GLY A 56 15.67 11.08 -10.30
N ASP A 57 14.69 10.87 -9.42
CA ASP A 57 14.59 11.54 -8.10
C ASP A 57 15.14 10.60 -7.01
N ASP A 58 16.37 10.12 -7.20
CA ASP A 58 17.02 9.26 -6.21
C ASP A 58 17.12 9.99 -4.88
N LEU A 59 16.63 9.36 -3.81
CA LEU A 59 16.89 9.82 -2.46
C LEU A 59 18.40 9.92 -2.30
N THR A 60 18.89 11.11 -1.93
CA THR A 60 20.29 11.29 -1.57
C THR A 60 20.70 10.25 -0.53
N GLU A 61 21.99 9.90 -0.45
CA GLU A 61 22.47 8.96 0.56
C GLU A 61 22.03 9.36 1.98
N GLU A 62 22.06 10.66 2.27
CA GLU A 62 21.54 11.23 3.50
C GLU A 62 20.03 10.97 3.67
N SER A 63 19.21 11.26 2.66
CA SER A 63 17.76 11.06 2.71
C SER A 63 17.39 9.59 2.86
N SER A 64 18.12 8.70 2.17
CA SER A 64 17.97 7.24 2.28
C SER A 64 18.32 6.74 3.68
N ARG A 65 19.39 7.28 4.29
CA ARG A 65 19.76 6.98 5.68
C ARG A 65 18.69 7.49 6.64
N LEU A 66 18.26 8.74 6.52
CA LEU A 66 17.21 9.33 7.37
C LEU A 66 15.89 8.57 7.26
N LEU A 67 15.50 8.16 6.05
CA LEU A 67 14.32 7.31 5.84
C LEU A 67 14.48 5.96 6.55
N SER A 68 15.63 5.33 6.41
CA SER A 68 15.91 4.04 7.06
C SER A 68 15.87 4.14 8.59
N ASP A 69 16.46 5.21 9.15
CA ASP A 69 16.46 5.50 10.58
C ASP A 69 15.03 5.78 11.07
N TYR A 70 14.27 6.60 10.34
CA TYR A 70 12.86 6.89 10.63
C TYR A 70 12.00 5.63 10.65
N VAL A 71 12.13 4.79 9.61
CA VAL A 71 11.40 3.52 9.51
C VAL A 71 11.80 2.62 10.68
N TYR A 72 13.09 2.46 10.96
CA TYR A 72 13.55 1.62 12.09
C TYR A 72 12.93 2.09 13.41
N HIS A 73 13.03 3.38 13.75
CA HIS A 73 12.50 3.89 15.00
C HIS A 73 10.98 3.77 15.10
N THR A 74 10.25 3.91 13.99
CA THR A 74 8.81 3.68 13.95
C THR A 74 8.46 2.20 14.21
N LEU A 75 9.23 1.26 13.64
CA LEU A 75 9.02 -0.18 13.86
C LEU A 75 9.47 -0.63 15.26
N ALA A 76 10.55 -0.03 15.79
CA ALA A 76 11.11 -0.36 17.09
C ALA A 76 10.35 0.25 18.27
N ALA A 77 9.53 1.27 18.03
CA ALA A 77 8.68 1.91 19.04
C ALA A 77 7.68 0.93 19.68
N LYS A 78 7.04 1.38 20.77
CA LYS A 78 6.01 0.61 21.48
C LYS A 78 4.94 0.11 20.48
N PRO A 79 4.60 -1.20 20.49
CA PRO A 79 3.60 -1.75 19.60
C PRO A 79 2.28 -0.97 19.65
N SER A 80 1.76 -0.65 18.47
CA SER A 80 0.50 0.08 18.31
C SER A 80 -0.27 -0.45 17.11
N GLY A 81 -0.29 0.27 15.97
CA GLY A 81 -1.09 -0.06 14.80
C GLY A 81 -0.88 -1.49 14.25
N GLU A 82 0.32 -2.04 14.38
CA GLU A 82 0.62 -3.43 13.99
C GLU A 82 -0.26 -4.48 14.71
N LEU A 83 -0.67 -4.22 15.96
CA LEU A 83 -1.50 -5.13 16.74
C LEU A 83 -2.96 -5.09 16.30
N CYS A 84 -3.36 -4.02 15.61
CA CYS A 84 -4.70 -3.87 15.04
C CYS A 84 -4.89 -4.76 13.80
N LEU A 85 -3.82 -5.11 13.08
CA LEU A 85 -3.89 -5.84 11.81
C LEU A 85 -4.65 -7.15 11.93
N LYS A 86 -4.44 -7.92 13.01
CA LYS A 86 -5.17 -9.16 13.29
C LYS A 86 -6.69 -8.94 13.43
N TYR A 87 -7.11 -7.78 13.92
CA TYR A 87 -8.52 -7.49 14.14
C TYR A 87 -9.22 -7.09 12.85
N ILE A 88 -8.56 -6.32 12.00
CA ILE A 88 -9.14 -5.83 10.73
C ILE A 88 -8.94 -6.81 9.56
N PHE A 89 -7.91 -7.66 9.62
CA PHE A 89 -7.57 -8.65 8.60
C PHE A 89 -7.64 -10.08 9.15
N SER A 90 -8.14 -10.99 8.32
CA SER A 90 -7.92 -12.44 8.49
C SER A 90 -6.52 -12.80 7.99
N PHE A 91 -6.01 -13.96 8.41
CA PHE A 91 -4.72 -14.47 7.93
C PHE A 91 -4.61 -14.42 6.40
N GLY A 92 -3.48 -13.88 5.92
CA GLY A 92 -3.25 -13.55 4.51
C GLY A 92 -3.67 -12.13 4.13
N ALA A 93 -3.85 -11.22 5.11
CA ALA A 93 -4.24 -9.83 4.91
C ALA A 93 -5.61 -9.62 4.22
N PHE A 94 -6.54 -10.55 4.37
CA PHE A 94 -7.90 -10.40 3.83
C PHE A 94 -8.77 -9.56 4.77
N ALA A 95 -9.36 -8.48 4.27
CA ALA A 95 -10.24 -7.64 5.08
C ALA A 95 -11.42 -8.45 5.65
N LYS A 96 -11.64 -8.39 6.98
CA LYS A 96 -12.81 -9.01 7.61
C LYS A 96 -14.11 -8.29 7.27
N SER A 97 -14.04 -6.96 7.12
CA SER A 97 -15.15 -6.11 6.68
C SER A 97 -14.71 -5.26 5.47
N PRO A 98 -14.70 -5.84 4.26
CA PRO A 98 -14.24 -5.16 3.06
C PRO A 98 -15.05 -3.90 2.76
N LEU A 99 -14.37 -2.85 2.31
CA LEU A 99 -15.03 -1.62 1.83
C LEU A 99 -15.87 -1.86 0.57
N LEU A 100 -15.54 -2.88 -0.22
CA LEU A 100 -16.23 -3.27 -1.44
C LEU A 100 -17.76 -3.35 -1.28
N TYR A 101 -18.24 -3.91 -0.17
CA TYR A 101 -19.68 -4.07 0.08
C TYR A 101 -20.39 -2.78 0.51
N ARG A 102 -19.63 -1.74 0.88
CA ARG A 102 -20.12 -0.42 1.29
C ARG A 102 -19.99 0.63 0.19
N ALA A 103 -19.24 0.33 -0.87
CA ALA A 103 -19.04 1.21 -2.01
C ALA A 103 -20.34 1.76 -2.63
N PRO A 104 -21.48 1.01 -2.70
CA PRO A 104 -22.73 1.54 -3.24
C PRO A 104 -23.33 2.71 -2.46
N ASP A 105 -22.99 2.83 -1.17
CA ASP A 105 -23.55 3.84 -0.27
C ASP A 105 -22.70 5.11 -0.23
N TRP A 106 -21.51 5.11 -0.84
CA TRP A 106 -20.62 6.26 -0.85
C TRP A 106 -21.26 7.44 -1.57
N LYS A 107 -21.04 8.64 -1.01
CA LYS A 107 -21.65 9.90 -1.48
C LYS A 107 -20.64 10.87 -2.09
N VAL A 108 -19.34 10.59 -1.95
CA VAL A 108 -18.26 11.46 -2.39
C VAL A 108 -17.60 10.84 -3.62
N PRO A 109 -17.38 11.60 -4.72
CA PRO A 109 -16.56 11.15 -5.83
C PRO A 109 -15.22 10.60 -5.33
N THR A 110 -14.80 9.45 -5.84
CA THR A 110 -13.63 8.74 -5.31
C THR A 110 -12.66 8.40 -6.44
N ALA A 111 -11.38 8.67 -6.23
CA ALA A 111 -10.32 8.16 -7.09
C ALA A 111 -9.48 7.15 -6.31
N PHE A 112 -9.23 6.00 -6.92
CA PHE A 112 -8.26 5.03 -6.43
C PHE A 112 -6.96 5.18 -7.21
N ILE A 113 -5.84 5.34 -6.53
CA ILE A 113 -4.52 5.49 -7.16
C ILE A 113 -3.66 4.30 -6.74
N TYR A 114 -3.17 3.53 -7.71
CA TYR A 114 -2.35 2.33 -7.51
C TYR A 114 -1.07 2.41 -8.31
N GLY A 115 0.01 1.85 -7.79
CA GLY A 115 1.22 1.62 -8.57
C GLY A 115 1.08 0.42 -9.51
N HIS A 116 1.83 0.39 -10.61
CA HIS A 116 1.84 -0.72 -11.55
C HIS A 116 2.30 -2.04 -10.91
N GLU A 117 3.34 -1.95 -10.08
CA GLU A 117 3.98 -3.06 -9.38
C GLU A 117 3.42 -3.27 -7.96
N ASP A 118 2.24 -2.71 -7.65
CA ASP A 118 1.61 -2.87 -6.33
C ASP A 118 1.23 -4.33 -6.07
N TRP A 119 1.55 -4.80 -4.86
CA TRP A 119 1.14 -6.12 -4.37
C TRP A 119 -0.36 -6.16 -4.05
N MET A 120 -0.98 -5.00 -3.84
CA MET A 120 -2.42 -4.85 -3.70
C MET A 120 -3.12 -4.83 -5.06
N ASP A 121 -4.18 -5.63 -5.18
CA ASP A 121 -4.89 -5.82 -6.44
C ASP A 121 -5.88 -4.69 -6.75
N TYR A 122 -5.57 -3.86 -7.75
CA TYR A 122 -6.42 -2.77 -8.22
C TYR A 122 -7.80 -3.25 -8.75
N ARG A 123 -7.94 -4.52 -9.12
CA ARG A 123 -9.22 -5.09 -9.59
C ARG A 123 -10.29 -5.04 -8.50
N GLY A 124 -9.90 -4.96 -7.23
CA GLY A 124 -10.83 -4.67 -6.13
C GLY A 124 -11.54 -3.32 -6.31
N ALA A 125 -10.83 -2.28 -6.75
CA ALA A 125 -11.41 -0.99 -7.09
C ALA A 125 -12.29 -1.06 -8.34
N GLN A 126 -11.90 -1.84 -9.36
CA GLN A 126 -12.76 -2.07 -10.53
C GLN A 126 -14.08 -2.74 -10.15
N GLN A 127 -14.03 -3.69 -9.20
CA GLN A 127 -15.23 -4.33 -8.68
C GLN A 127 -16.08 -3.36 -7.85
N ALA A 128 -15.46 -2.50 -7.04
CA ALA A 128 -16.17 -1.46 -6.28
C ALA A 128 -16.89 -0.48 -7.23
N ARG A 129 -16.17 0.03 -8.23
CA ARG A 129 -16.70 0.97 -9.24
C ARG A 129 -18.00 0.50 -9.88
N LYS A 130 -18.11 -0.80 -10.20
CA LYS A 130 -19.33 -1.38 -10.80
C LYS A 130 -20.59 -1.14 -9.98
N ASN A 131 -20.46 -1.03 -8.66
CA ASN A 131 -21.58 -0.88 -7.75
C ASN A 131 -21.70 0.54 -7.17
N MET A 132 -20.75 1.45 -7.46
CA MET A 132 -20.75 2.82 -6.97
C MET A 132 -21.74 3.70 -7.75
N LYS A 133 -22.41 4.60 -7.04
CA LYS A 133 -23.35 5.59 -7.63
C LYS A 133 -22.71 6.96 -7.87
N VAL A 134 -21.46 7.13 -7.45
CA VAL A 134 -20.68 8.37 -7.55
C VAL A 134 -19.58 8.20 -8.59
N PRO A 135 -19.07 9.29 -9.19
CA PRO A 135 -17.92 9.22 -10.09
C PRO A 135 -16.76 8.48 -9.42
N CYS A 136 -16.20 7.52 -10.14
CA CYS A 136 -15.11 6.70 -9.66
C CYS A 136 -14.02 6.56 -10.73
N GLU A 137 -12.82 7.01 -10.41
CA GLU A 137 -11.64 6.87 -11.26
C GLU A 137 -10.66 5.87 -10.65
N ILE A 138 -9.95 5.13 -11.49
CA ILE A 138 -8.92 4.19 -11.05
C ILE A 138 -7.68 4.51 -11.85
N ILE A 139 -6.69 5.12 -11.20
CA ILE A 139 -5.48 5.62 -11.83
C ILE A 139 -4.34 4.68 -11.47
N ARG A 140 -3.57 4.28 -12.47
CA ARG A 140 -2.42 3.41 -12.35
C ARG A 140 -1.16 4.20 -12.69
N VAL A 141 -0.22 4.24 -11.76
CA VAL A 141 1.03 4.99 -11.85
C VAL A 141 2.16 4.02 -12.21
N PRO A 142 2.94 4.28 -13.28
CA PRO A 142 4.01 3.39 -13.70
C PRO A 142 5.20 3.48 -12.74
N GLN A 143 6.02 2.42 -12.72
CA GLN A 143 7.27 2.38 -11.94
C GLN A 143 7.04 2.69 -10.46
N ALA A 144 5.97 2.15 -9.91
CA ALA A 144 5.57 2.37 -8.53
C ALA A 144 4.88 1.13 -7.98
N GLY A 145 5.22 0.75 -6.75
CA GLY A 145 4.49 -0.23 -5.98
C GLY A 145 3.40 0.40 -5.10
N HIS A 146 3.29 -0.09 -3.88
CA HIS A 146 2.25 0.31 -2.92
C HIS A 146 2.39 1.73 -2.38
N PHE A 147 3.62 2.23 -2.24
CA PHE A 147 3.91 3.56 -1.72
C PHE A 147 4.09 4.52 -2.89
N VAL A 148 3.07 4.64 -3.73
CA VAL A 148 3.09 5.40 -5.00
C VAL A 148 3.64 6.81 -4.80
N PHE A 149 3.28 7.45 -3.69
CA PHE A 149 3.69 8.81 -3.31
C PHE A 149 5.18 8.96 -2.97
N MET A 150 5.89 7.88 -2.66
CA MET A 150 7.35 7.87 -2.45
C MET A 150 8.10 7.35 -3.67
N GLU A 151 7.50 6.41 -4.41
CA GLU A 151 8.17 5.68 -5.47
C GLU A 151 8.13 6.43 -6.82
N ASN A 152 7.04 7.15 -7.10
CA ASN A 152 6.92 8.02 -8.26
C ASN A 152 6.15 9.29 -7.90
N THR A 153 6.83 10.19 -7.17
CA THR A 153 6.26 11.42 -6.61
C THR A 153 5.64 12.31 -7.69
N SER A 154 6.34 12.52 -8.80
CA SER A 154 5.86 13.37 -9.90
C SER A 154 4.57 12.84 -10.50
N ALA A 155 4.54 11.57 -10.89
CA ALA A 155 3.35 10.96 -11.47
C ALA A 155 2.20 10.82 -10.45
N PHE A 156 2.50 10.56 -9.17
CA PHE A 156 1.51 10.56 -8.10
C PHE A 156 0.87 11.94 -7.94
N HIS A 157 1.66 13.02 -7.90
CA HIS A 157 1.15 14.38 -7.82
C HIS A 157 0.25 14.72 -9.02
N SER A 158 0.68 14.38 -10.24
CA SER A 158 -0.15 14.56 -11.43
C SER A 158 -1.45 13.75 -11.35
N ALA A 159 -1.41 12.51 -10.85
CA ALA A 159 -2.61 11.70 -10.65
C ALA A 159 -3.58 12.31 -9.63
N VAL A 160 -3.07 12.88 -8.53
CA VAL A 160 -3.90 13.57 -7.53
C VAL A 160 -4.52 14.84 -8.11
N LEU A 161 -3.73 15.67 -8.80
CA LEU A 161 -4.23 16.89 -9.45
C LEU A 161 -5.30 16.54 -10.49
N TYR A 162 -5.05 15.52 -11.32
CA TYR A 162 -6.02 15.00 -12.26
C TYR A 162 -7.30 14.54 -11.55
N ALA A 163 -7.22 13.70 -10.52
CA ALA A 163 -8.38 13.23 -9.78
C ALA A 163 -9.21 14.37 -9.18
N CYS A 164 -8.54 15.45 -8.77
CA CYS A 164 -9.14 16.64 -8.17
C CYS A 164 -9.48 17.76 -9.17
N ARG A 165 -9.21 17.59 -10.47
CA ARG A 165 -9.28 18.65 -11.50
C ARG A 165 -10.60 19.41 -11.52
N ARG A 166 -11.71 18.70 -11.31
CA ARG A 166 -13.08 19.27 -11.27
C ARG A 166 -13.34 20.22 -10.10
N PHE A 167 -12.51 20.18 -9.08
CA PHE A 167 -12.65 20.93 -7.83
C PHE A 167 -11.54 21.96 -7.63
N VAL A 168 -10.35 21.71 -8.17
CA VAL A 168 -9.16 22.54 -7.93
C VAL A 168 -8.84 23.46 -9.12
N SER A 169 -9.19 23.07 -10.35
CA SER A 169 -8.82 23.81 -11.55
C SER A 169 -10.00 24.62 -12.13
N PRO A 170 -9.83 25.91 -12.50
CA PRO A 170 -10.87 26.71 -13.17
C PRO A 170 -11.20 26.20 -14.58
N GLN A 171 -10.22 25.56 -15.25
CA GLN A 171 -10.38 24.94 -16.56
C GLN A 171 -10.76 23.47 -16.37
N LYS A 172 -12.06 23.18 -16.48
CA LYS A 172 -12.66 21.94 -15.97
C LYS A 172 -12.20 20.61 -16.62
N ASP A 173 -11.48 20.61 -17.74
CA ASP A 173 -11.27 19.37 -18.52
C ASP A 173 -9.92 19.26 -19.29
N ASN A 174 -8.95 20.15 -19.08
CA ASN A 174 -7.71 20.17 -19.89
C ASN A 174 -6.47 19.52 -19.25
N ASP A 175 -6.56 19.04 -18.01
CA ASP A 175 -5.43 18.36 -17.37
C ASP A 175 -5.33 16.94 -17.91
N SER A 176 -4.36 16.70 -18.80
CA SER A 176 -4.02 15.35 -19.28
C SER A 176 -3.15 14.62 -18.26
N LEU A 177 -3.29 13.29 -18.20
CA LEU A 177 -2.37 12.46 -17.43
C LEU A 177 -1.01 12.40 -18.15
N PRO A 178 0.11 12.44 -17.39
CA PRO A 178 1.44 12.30 -17.98
C PRO A 178 1.65 10.90 -18.55
N GLU A 179 2.66 10.76 -19.40
CA GLU A 179 2.95 9.51 -20.12
C GLU A 179 3.10 8.32 -19.16
N GLY A 180 2.43 7.21 -19.49
CA GLY A 180 2.44 5.98 -18.69
C GLY A 180 1.48 5.97 -17.49
N VAL A 181 0.94 7.12 -17.05
CA VAL A 181 -0.14 7.15 -16.05
C VAL A 181 -1.47 6.91 -16.75
N VAL A 182 -2.16 5.83 -16.38
CA VAL A 182 -3.37 5.39 -17.07
C VAL A 182 -4.58 5.36 -16.15
N SER A 183 -5.72 5.84 -16.65
CA SER A 183 -7.03 5.66 -16.00
C SER A 183 -7.69 4.41 -16.58
N VAL A 184 -8.02 3.43 -15.73
CA VAL A 184 -8.51 2.09 -16.09
C VAL A 184 -9.90 1.78 -15.53
#